data_AF-A0A1V4A4A8-F1
#
_entry.id   AF-A0A1V4A4A8-F1
#
_cell.length_a   1.000
_cell.length_b   1.000
_cell.length_c   1.000
_cell.angle_alpha   90.00
_cell.angle_beta   90.00
_cell.angle_gamma   90.00
#
_symmetry.space_group_name_H-M   'P 1'
#
loop_
_entity.id
_entity.type
_entity.pdbx_description
1 polymer ?
#
loop_
_entity_poly.entity_id
_entity_poly.type
_entity_poly.pdbx_seq_one_letter_code
_entity_poly.pdbx_strand_id
1 'polypeptide(L)'
;MPDDEDTSAGVILSGEENAAVRVKLEREKRGWSTTTVSDLLNEAGFDMNPSAVWRIENRKRRINLDEAIGFAEIFGVPLTNFVGPPRLATMGRAMELIDGVVAAYRASHRANHEAREARDRLDAYLADHPDIREEADVMVSNAIATEMTKINEEYGPDSET
;
A
#
# COMPACT_ATOMS: atom_id res chain seq x y z
N MET A 1 30.02 26.47 3.04
CA MET A 1 29.54 25.08 3.12
C MET A 1 28.10 25.16 3.60
N PRO A 2 27.11 25.29 2.71
CA PRO A 2 25.71 25.26 3.11
C PRO A 2 25.14 23.84 2.95
N ASP A 3 24.54 23.41 4.05
CA ASP A 3 23.30 22.65 4.18
C ASP A 3 23.18 21.28 3.52
N ASP A 4 23.21 20.28 4.41
CA ASP A 4 22.65 18.94 4.25
C ASP A 4 21.22 19.03 3.71
N GLU A 5 21.05 18.77 2.41
CA GLU A 5 19.76 18.50 1.81
C GLU A 5 19.13 17.27 2.50
N ASP A 6 18.07 17.53 3.26
CA ASP A 6 17.06 16.58 3.71
C ASP A 6 16.46 15.84 2.51
N THR A 7 17.18 14.82 2.05
CA THR A 7 16.77 13.87 1.02
C THR A 7 16.03 12.70 1.64
N SER A 8 15.25 12.92 2.70
CA SER A 8 14.36 11.89 3.24
C SER A 8 13.02 11.78 2.49
N ALA A 9 12.87 12.49 1.37
CA ALA A 9 11.74 12.38 0.45
C ALA A 9 11.75 11.03 -0.30
N GLY A 10 10.93 10.09 0.18
CA GLY A 10 10.23 9.15 -0.70
C GLY A 10 11.02 8.00 -1.32
N VAL A 11 12.16 7.57 -0.75
CA VAL A 11 12.74 6.29 -1.18
C VAL A 11 11.83 5.17 -0.68
N ILE A 12 11.06 4.56 -1.59
CA ILE A 12 10.47 3.25 -1.37
C ILE A 12 11.65 2.28 -1.30
N LEU A 13 12.15 2.09 -0.09
CA LEU A 13 13.16 1.08 0.18
C LEU A 13 12.56 -0.30 -0.12
N SER A 14 13.41 -1.24 -0.50
CA SER A 14 13.00 -2.65 -0.56
C SER A 14 12.44 -3.09 0.81
N GLY A 15 11.52 -4.05 0.85
CA GLY A 15 10.90 -4.49 2.11
C GLY A 15 11.91 -4.89 3.19
N GLU A 16 13.06 -5.45 2.79
CA GLU A 16 14.18 -5.80 3.67
C GLU A 16 14.86 -4.56 4.29
N GLU A 17 15.02 -3.49 3.51
CA GLU A 17 15.62 -2.23 3.98
C GLU A 17 14.67 -1.44 4.89
N ASN A 18 13.36 -1.48 4.61
CA ASN A 18 12.35 -0.94 5.52
C ASN A 18 12.36 -1.67 6.87
N ALA A 19 12.42 -3.01 6.84
CA ALA A 19 12.49 -3.83 8.04
C ALA A 19 13.74 -3.50 8.87
N ALA A 20 14.91 -3.36 8.25
CA ALA A 20 16.15 -2.97 8.95
C ALA A 20 16.03 -1.62 9.68
N VAL A 21 15.42 -0.62 9.05
CA VAL A 21 15.14 0.68 9.68
C VAL A 21 14.14 0.51 10.84
N ARG A 22 13.11 -0.31 10.65
CA ARG A 22 12.06 -0.54 11.65
C ARG A 22 12.60 -1.24 12.90
N VAL A 23 13.51 -2.22 12.75
CA VAL A 23 14.19 -2.87 13.89
C VAL A 23 14.81 -1.84 14.83
N LYS A 24 15.61 -0.91 14.26
CA LYS A 24 16.28 0.12 15.04
C LYS A 24 15.28 1.04 15.76
N LEU A 25 14.26 1.51 15.04
CA LEU A 25 13.23 2.40 15.59
C LEU A 25 12.45 1.74 16.73
N GLU A 26 11.97 0.51 16.55
CA GLU A 26 11.17 -0.19 17.56
C GLU A 26 12.00 -0.54 18.80
N ARG A 27 13.28 -0.90 18.60
CA ARG A 27 14.24 -1.13 19.69
C ARG A 27 14.49 0.14 20.49
N GLU A 28 14.82 1.25 19.82
CA GLU A 28 15.11 2.54 20.46
C GLU A 28 13.88 3.11 21.17
N LYS A 29 12.69 3.01 20.57
CA LYS A 29 11.41 3.42 21.17
C LYS A 29 11.12 2.71 22.50
N ARG A 30 11.56 1.45 22.65
CA ARG A 30 11.38 0.65 23.88
C ARG A 30 12.57 0.72 24.84
N GLY A 31 13.63 1.45 24.48
CA GLY A 31 14.86 1.48 25.27
C GLY A 31 15.58 0.13 25.33
N TRP A 32 15.36 -0.75 24.36
CA TRP A 32 15.94 -2.09 24.35
C TRP A 32 17.39 -2.07 23.83
N SER A 33 18.22 -2.93 24.40
CA SER A 33 19.56 -3.21 23.86
C SER A 33 19.46 -4.20 22.69
N THR A 34 20.50 -4.31 21.87
CA THR A 34 20.56 -5.35 20.83
C THR A 34 20.58 -6.75 21.43
N THR A 35 21.15 -6.91 22.63
CA THR A 35 21.09 -8.16 23.40
C THR A 35 19.66 -8.49 23.80
N THR A 36 18.92 -7.53 24.34
CA THR A 36 17.50 -7.72 24.72
C THR A 36 16.65 -8.18 23.54
N VAL A 37 16.83 -7.57 22.36
CA VAL A 37 16.12 -7.98 21.13
C VAL A 37 16.50 -9.39 20.72
N SER A 38 17.79 -9.73 20.82
CA SER A 38 18.29 -11.07 20.53
C SER A 38 17.68 -12.12 21.45
N ASP A 39 17.63 -11.85 22.75
CA ASP A 39 17.09 -12.75 23.76
C ASP A 39 15.60 -13.01 23.51
N LEU A 40 14.81 -11.95 23.25
CA LEU A 40 13.38 -12.06 22.92
C LEU A 40 13.12 -12.88 21.64
N LEU A 41 13.96 -12.72 20.61
CA LEU A 41 13.84 -13.52 19.39
C LEU A 41 14.11 -15.00 19.67
N ASN A 42 15.18 -15.30 20.42
CA ASN A 42 15.53 -16.67 20.78
C ASN A 42 14.44 -17.32 21.66
N GLU A 43 13.85 -16.56 22.59
CA GLU A 43 12.71 -17.00 23.41
C GLU A 43 11.46 -17.31 22.56
N ALA A 44 11.25 -16.54 21.49
CA ALA A 44 10.19 -16.78 20.50
C ALA A 44 10.54 -17.89 19.48
N GLY A 45 11.71 -18.52 19.58
CA GLY A 45 12.13 -19.62 18.71
C GLY A 45 12.87 -19.19 17.42
N PHE A 46 13.27 -17.92 17.31
CA PHE A 46 14.02 -17.38 16.18
C PHE A 46 15.49 -17.19 16.57
N ASP A 47 16.38 -18.01 16.01
CA ASP A 47 17.82 -17.93 16.30
C ASP A 47 18.41 -16.57 15.87
N MET A 48 18.86 -15.80 16.85
CA MET A 48 19.43 -14.48 16.61
C MET A 48 20.59 -14.22 17.57
N ASN A 49 21.67 -13.65 17.03
CA ASN A 49 22.81 -13.17 17.81
C ASN A 49 22.76 -11.64 17.99
N PRO A 50 23.20 -11.07 19.12
CA PRO A 50 23.14 -9.62 19.36
C PRO A 50 23.91 -8.80 18.32
N SER A 51 25.03 -9.33 17.82
CA SER A 51 25.83 -8.71 16.76
C SER A 51 25.14 -8.76 15.39
N ALA A 52 24.26 -9.72 15.17
CA ALA A 52 23.47 -9.84 13.95
C ALA A 52 22.37 -8.77 13.93
N VAL A 53 21.70 -8.52 15.07
CA VAL A 53 20.75 -7.39 15.22
C VAL A 53 21.41 -6.07 14.84
N TRP A 54 22.58 -5.77 15.40
CA TRP A 54 23.30 -4.54 15.05
C TRP A 54 23.68 -4.47 13.56
N ARG A 55 24.15 -5.57 12.96
CA ARG A 55 24.49 -5.60 11.53
C ARG A 55 23.26 -5.37 10.65
N ILE A 56 22.11 -5.91 11.04
CA ILE A 56 20.83 -5.68 10.39
C ILE A 56 20.46 -4.19 10.45
N GLU A 57 20.46 -3.58 11.64
CA GLU A 57 20.11 -2.16 11.83
C GLU A 57 20.99 -1.22 10.98
N ASN A 58 22.25 -1.59 10.77
CA ASN A 58 23.22 -0.83 9.98
C ASN A 58 23.28 -1.25 8.51
N ARG A 59 22.34 -2.08 8.03
CA ARG A 59 22.27 -2.60 6.65
C ARG A 59 23.55 -3.32 6.19
N LYS A 60 24.33 -3.84 7.14
CA LYS A 60 25.52 -4.68 6.89
C LYS A 60 25.16 -6.16 6.75
N ARG A 61 23.90 -6.51 6.95
CA ARG A 61 23.33 -7.85 6.79
C ARG A 61 21.86 -7.71 6.39
N ARG A 62 21.42 -8.50 5.40
CA ARG A 62 20.01 -8.59 5.02
C ARG A 62 19.22 -9.40 6.05
N ILE A 63 17.94 -9.05 6.20
CA ILE A 63 16.96 -9.79 7.00
C ILE A 63 16.28 -10.79 6.06
N ASN A 64 16.19 -12.06 6.46
CA ASN A 64 15.39 -13.05 5.72
C ASN A 64 13.91 -13.04 6.18
N LEU A 65 13.04 -13.81 5.52
CA LEU A 65 11.61 -13.81 5.85
C LEU A 65 11.32 -14.29 7.28
N ASP A 66 11.96 -15.37 7.72
CA ASP A 66 11.76 -15.94 9.07
C ASP A 66 12.16 -14.95 10.16
N GLU A 67 13.28 -14.25 9.97
CA GLU A 67 13.74 -13.18 10.86
C GLU A 67 12.76 -12.01 10.87
N ALA A 68 12.22 -11.62 9.71
CA ALA A 68 11.23 -10.54 9.62
C ALA A 68 9.93 -10.91 10.36
N ILE A 69 9.49 -12.17 10.28
CA ILE A 69 8.37 -12.70 11.05
C ILE A 69 8.68 -12.61 12.55
N GLY A 70 9.86 -13.08 12.97
CA GLY A 70 10.26 -13.04 14.38
C GLY A 70 10.31 -11.60 14.93
N PHE A 71 10.90 -10.65 14.19
CA PHE A 71 10.89 -9.24 14.60
C PHE A 71 9.48 -8.68 14.70
N ALA A 72 8.61 -8.96 13.73
CA ALA A 72 7.23 -8.52 13.73
C ALA A 72 6.48 -9.05 14.97
N GLU A 73 6.71 -10.32 15.33
CA GLU A 73 6.15 -10.97 16.52
C GLU A 73 6.61 -10.30 17.82
N ILE A 74 7.91 -10.18 18.05
CA ILE A 74 8.44 -9.62 19.31
C ILE A 74 8.13 -8.12 19.47
N PHE A 75 7.93 -7.39 18.37
CA PHE A 75 7.52 -5.99 18.40
C PHE A 75 6.00 -5.80 18.48
N GLY A 76 5.23 -6.88 18.27
CA GLY A 76 3.77 -6.86 18.30
C GLY A 76 3.15 -6.07 17.14
N VAL A 77 3.75 -6.14 15.95
CA VAL A 77 3.27 -5.43 14.75
C VAL A 77 3.01 -6.40 13.60
N PRO A 78 1.99 -6.19 12.76
CA PRO A 78 1.77 -7.03 11.58
C PRO A 78 2.99 -7.03 10.65
N LEU A 79 3.33 -8.17 10.05
CA LEU A 79 4.47 -8.28 9.13
C LEU A 79 4.37 -7.27 7.97
N THR A 80 3.18 -7.07 7.42
CA THR A 80 2.90 -6.09 6.36
C THR A 80 3.26 -4.67 6.78
N ASN A 81 3.02 -4.31 8.04
CA ASN A 81 3.39 -3.02 8.61
C ASN A 81 4.89 -2.94 8.91
N PHE A 82 5.50 -4.06 9.29
CA PHE A 82 6.91 -4.15 9.64
C PHE A 82 7.85 -3.96 8.44
N VAL A 83 7.50 -4.56 7.28
CA VAL A 83 8.25 -4.43 6.02
C VAL A 83 7.81 -3.22 5.18
N GLY A 84 6.75 -2.53 5.61
CA GLY A 84 6.24 -1.31 5.01
C GLY A 84 7.02 -0.05 5.42
N PRO A 85 6.69 1.12 4.86
CA PRO A 85 7.40 2.36 5.13
C PRO A 85 7.42 2.72 6.64
N PRO A 86 8.60 2.82 7.30
CA PRO A 86 8.71 2.88 8.76
C PRO A 86 8.04 4.07 9.42
N ARG A 87 7.85 5.19 8.71
CA ARG A 87 7.19 6.40 9.26
C ARG A 87 5.67 6.32 9.29
N LEU A 88 5.06 5.45 8.47
CA LEU A 88 3.60 5.36 8.33
C LEU A 88 3.00 4.33 9.29
N ALA A 89 3.70 3.23 9.57
CA ALA A 89 3.19 2.16 10.41
C ALA A 89 3.15 2.48 11.93
N THR A 90 3.61 3.66 12.38
CA THR A 90 3.35 4.16 13.75
C THR A 90 2.06 4.98 13.84
N MET A 91 1.45 5.31 12.70
CA MET A 91 0.22 6.08 12.59
C MET A 91 -0.88 5.14 12.09
N GLY A 92 -1.53 4.40 13.00
CA GLY A 92 -2.56 3.40 12.64
C GLY A 92 -3.64 3.97 11.71
N ARG A 93 -4.03 5.23 11.91
CA ARG A 93 -4.96 5.94 11.03
C ARG A 93 -4.40 6.16 9.61
N ALA A 94 -3.10 6.41 9.45
CA ALA A 94 -2.48 6.57 8.15
C ALA A 94 -2.49 5.26 7.35
N MET A 95 -2.20 4.13 8.00
CA MET A 95 -2.29 2.81 7.34
C MET A 95 -3.72 2.46 6.92
N GLU A 96 -4.71 2.71 7.79
CA GLU A 96 -6.12 2.53 7.45
C GLU A 96 -6.55 3.39 6.25
N LEU A 97 -6.10 4.65 6.20
CA LEU A 97 -6.37 5.54 5.07
C LEU A 97 -5.69 5.04 3.78
N ILE A 98 -4.46 4.55 3.87
CA ILE A 98 -3.73 3.98 2.72
C ILE A 98 -4.46 2.74 2.20
N ASP A 99 -4.89 1.84 3.08
CA ASP A 99 -5.66 0.66 2.70
C ASP A 99 -6.99 1.05 2.03
N GLY A 100 -7.66 2.08 2.56
CA GLY A 100 -8.85 2.67 1.95
C GLY A 100 -8.61 3.21 0.54
N VAL A 101 -7.51 3.94 0.34
CA VAL A 101 -7.11 4.45 -0.99
C VAL A 101 -6.83 3.28 -1.94
N VAL A 102 -6.03 2.29 -1.52
CA VAL A 102 -5.70 1.12 -2.37
C VAL A 102 -6.97 0.34 -2.74
N ALA A 103 -7.89 0.14 -1.78
CA ALA A 103 -9.16 -0.53 -2.03
C ALA A 103 -10.02 0.25 -3.05
N ALA A 104 -10.12 1.57 -2.91
CA ALA A 104 -10.86 2.42 -3.84
C ALA A 104 -10.29 2.37 -5.26
N TYR A 105 -8.96 2.44 -5.40
CA TYR A 105 -8.31 2.32 -6.71
C TYR A 105 -8.52 0.94 -7.35
N ARG A 106 -8.47 -0.14 -6.58
CA ARG A 106 -8.77 -1.49 -7.07
C ARG A 106 -10.22 -1.62 -7.53
N ALA A 107 -11.16 -1.08 -6.78
CA ALA A 107 -12.57 -1.07 -7.16
C ALA A 107 -12.80 -0.26 -8.45
N SER A 108 -12.18 0.92 -8.56
CA SER A 108 -12.24 1.76 -9.77
C SER A 108 -11.64 1.05 -10.99
N HIS A 109 -10.48 0.40 -10.86
CA HIS A 109 -9.89 -0.37 -11.97
C HIS A 109 -10.78 -1.52 -12.42
N ARG A 110 -11.38 -2.26 -11.47
CA ARG A 110 -12.33 -3.32 -11.79
C ARG A 110 -13.54 -2.79 -12.56
N ALA A 111 -14.17 -1.73 -12.05
CA ALA A 111 -15.34 -1.13 -12.70
C ALA A 111 -15.01 -0.60 -14.12
N ASN A 112 -13.84 0.03 -14.29
CA ASN A 112 -13.38 0.47 -15.60
C ASN A 112 -13.14 -0.70 -16.57
N HIS A 113 -12.56 -1.80 -16.07
CA HIS A 113 -12.37 -3.01 -16.87
C HIS A 113 -13.71 -3.60 -17.31
N GLU A 114 -14.67 -3.73 -16.40
CA GLU A 114 -16.03 -4.23 -16.69
C GLU A 114 -16.77 -3.33 -17.69
N ALA A 115 -16.67 -2.00 -17.55
CA ALA A 115 -17.24 -1.04 -18.48
C ALA A 115 -16.62 -1.16 -19.88
N ARG A 116 -15.29 -1.34 -19.96
CA ARG A 116 -14.59 -1.59 -21.22
C ARG A 116 -15.08 -2.87 -21.88
N GLU A 117 -15.16 -3.98 -21.14
CA GLU A 117 -15.65 -5.24 -21.70
C GLU A 117 -17.10 -5.12 -22.19
N ALA A 118 -17.97 -4.40 -21.46
CA ALA A 118 -19.34 -4.17 -21.89
C ALA A 118 -19.41 -3.38 -23.20
N ARG A 119 -18.53 -2.38 -23.36
CA ARG A 119 -18.40 -1.60 -24.60
C ARG A 119 -17.88 -2.47 -25.74
N ASP A 120 -16.83 -3.24 -25.52
CA ASP A 120 -16.25 -4.15 -26.52
C ASP A 120 -17.29 -5.18 -26.99
N ARG A 121 -18.13 -5.72 -26.08
CA ARG A 121 -19.24 -6.63 -26.43
C ARG A 121 -20.32 -5.95 -27.26
N LEU A 122 -20.69 -4.71 -26.94
CA LEU A 122 -21.66 -3.95 -27.73
C LEU A 122 -21.10 -3.64 -29.12
N ASP A 123 -19.85 -3.20 -29.20
CA ASP A 123 -19.20 -2.85 -30.46
C ASP A 123 -19.08 -4.07 -31.39
N ALA A 124 -18.78 -5.24 -30.83
CA ALA A 124 -18.79 -6.51 -31.57
C ALA A 124 -20.19 -6.82 -32.12
N TYR A 125 -21.24 -6.70 -31.29
CA TYR A 125 -22.61 -6.92 -31.74
C TYR A 125 -23.04 -5.95 -32.85
N LEU A 126 -22.71 -4.66 -32.71
CA LEU A 126 -23.01 -3.62 -33.71
C LEU A 126 -22.14 -3.71 -34.97
N ALA A 127 -21.05 -4.48 -34.95
CA ALA A 127 -20.30 -4.81 -36.16
C ALA A 127 -21.10 -5.79 -37.05
N ASP A 128 -21.81 -6.72 -36.41
CA ASP A 128 -22.70 -7.67 -37.09
C ASP A 128 -24.08 -7.07 -37.43
N HIS A 129 -24.46 -5.95 -36.81
CA HIS A 129 -25.76 -5.27 -36.98
C HIS A 129 -25.58 -3.77 -37.33
N PRO A 130 -25.05 -3.45 -38.53
CA PRO A 130 -24.71 -2.08 -38.89
C PRO A 130 -25.94 -1.15 -39.06
N ASP A 131 -27.12 -1.71 -39.29
CA ASP A 131 -28.38 -1.01 -39.48
C ASP A 131 -28.87 -0.27 -38.23
N ILE A 132 -28.50 -0.75 -37.04
CA ILE A 132 -28.90 -0.17 -35.75
C ILE A 132 -27.76 0.56 -35.03
N ARG A 133 -26.56 0.61 -35.61
CA ARG A 133 -25.35 1.14 -34.96
C ARG A 133 -25.51 2.59 -34.49
N GLU A 134 -25.99 3.47 -35.37
CA GLU A 134 -26.13 4.90 -35.07
C GLU A 134 -27.14 5.14 -33.95
N GLU A 135 -28.30 4.45 -33.99
CA GLU A 135 -29.32 4.55 -32.96
C GLU A 135 -28.81 4.02 -31.59
N ALA A 136 -28.11 2.89 -31.59
CA ALA A 136 -27.53 2.31 -30.38
C ALA A 136 -26.46 3.22 -29.76
N ASP A 137 -25.57 3.81 -30.56
CA ASP A 137 -24.54 4.74 -30.09
C ASP A 137 -25.15 5.99 -29.43
N VAL A 138 -26.20 6.55 -30.04
CA VAL A 138 -26.93 7.69 -29.47
C VAL A 138 -27.60 7.29 -28.16
N MET A 139 -28.26 6.12 -28.10
CA MET A 139 -28.97 5.68 -26.90
C MET A 139 -28.00 5.46 -25.73
N VAL A 140 -26.86 4.81 -25.96
CA VAL A 140 -25.85 4.59 -24.92
C VAL A 140 -25.23 5.91 -24.47
N SER A 141 -24.95 6.83 -25.39
CA SER A 141 -24.39 8.14 -25.04
C SER A 141 -25.33 8.95 -24.15
N ASN A 142 -26.62 8.97 -24.48
CA ASN A 142 -27.64 9.66 -23.68
C ASN A 142 -27.85 9.01 -22.31
N ALA A 143 -27.85 7.67 -22.26
CA ALA A 143 -27.96 6.92 -21.00
C ALA A 143 -26.76 7.21 -20.08
N ILE A 144 -25.53 7.18 -20.61
CA ILE A 144 -24.32 7.50 -19.84
C ILE A 144 -24.35 8.95 -19.36
N ALA A 145 -24.73 9.90 -20.22
CA ALA A 145 -24.83 11.31 -19.83
C ALA A 145 -25.83 11.51 -18.67
N THR A 146 -26.95 10.80 -18.70
CA THR A 146 -27.96 10.83 -17.64
C THR A 146 -27.42 10.28 -16.33
N GLU A 147 -26.72 9.14 -16.36
CA GLU A 147 -26.14 8.54 -15.15
C GLU A 147 -24.96 9.36 -14.60
N MET A 148 -24.15 9.98 -15.46
CA MET A 148 -23.04 10.85 -15.03
C MET A 148 -23.53 12.09 -14.27
N THR A 149 -24.67 12.65 -14.67
CA THR A 149 -25.30 13.74 -13.91
C THR A 149 -25.68 13.29 -12.51
N LYS A 150 -26.31 12.11 -12.36
CA LYS A 150 -26.69 11.57 -11.04
C LYS A 150 -25.47 11.27 -10.17
N ILE A 151 -24.42 10.68 -10.75
CA ILE A 151 -23.17 10.41 -10.03
C ILE A 151 -22.53 11.71 -9.54
N ASN A 152 -22.52 12.76 -10.37
CA ASN A 152 -22.02 14.07 -9.95
C ASN A 152 -22.86 14.72 -8.85
N GLU A 153 -24.18 14.48 -8.81
CA GLU A 153 -25.04 14.95 -7.72
C GLU A 153 -24.80 14.17 -6.42
N GLU A 154 -24.49 12.87 -6.51
CA GLU A 154 -24.28 12.00 -5.34
C GLU A 154 -22.86 12.07 -4.76
N TYR A 155 -21.86 12.28 -5.62
CA TYR A 155 -20.42 12.22 -5.26
C TYR A 155 -19.63 13.48 -5.64
N GLY A 156 -20.29 14.52 -6.17
CA GLY A 156 -19.66 15.79 -6.47
C GLY A 156 -19.14 16.49 -5.21
N PRO A 157 -18.19 17.43 -5.33
CA PRO A 157 -17.74 18.20 -4.17
C PRO A 157 -18.94 18.90 -3.54
N ASP A 158 -19.13 18.75 -2.23
CA ASP A 158 -20.08 19.57 -1.48
C ASP A 158 -19.73 21.03 -1.78
N SER A 159 -20.64 21.72 -2.44
CA SER A 159 -20.56 23.17 -2.65
C SER A 159 -20.88 23.87 -1.33
N GLU A 160 -20.04 23.66 -0.31
CA GLU A 160 -20.02 24.52 0.87
C GLU A 160 -19.42 25.87 0.46
N THR A 161 -20.30 26.87 0.41
CA THR A 161 -20.01 28.31 0.27
C THR A 161 -19.81 28.92 1.65
#